data_AF-W1Y664-F1
#
_entry.id   AF-W1Y664-F1
#
_cell.length_a   1.000
_cell.length_b   1.000
_cell.length_c   1.000
_cell.angle_alpha   90.00
_cell.angle_beta   90.00
_cell.angle_gamma   90.00
#
_symmetry.space_group_name_H-M   'P 1'
#
loop_
_entity.id
_entity.type
_entity.pdbx_description
1 polymer ?
#
loop_
_entity_poly.entity_id
_entity_poly.type
_entity_poly.pdbx_seq_one_letter_code
_entity_poly.pdbx_strand_id
1 'polypeptide(L)' 'DGSGYQFLVEMLPALTSRNPQVASRLIEPLIRLKRYDAKRQEKMRAALEQLKGLENLSGDLYEKITKALA' A
#
# COMPACT_ATOMS: atom_id res chain seq x y z
N ASP A 1 -0.23 -16.26 4.67
CA ASP A 1 0.49 -16.44 3.39
C ASP A 1 0.93 -15.11 2.76
N GLY A 2 0.15 -14.03 2.85
CA GLY A 2 0.46 -12.71 2.28
C GLY A 2 -0.30 -12.38 1.00
N SER A 3 -1.17 -13.29 0.54
CA SER A 3 -2.00 -13.16 -0.67
C SER A 3 -2.87 -11.90 -0.65
N GLY A 4 -3.44 -11.55 0.51
CA GLY A 4 -4.23 -10.33 0.65
C GLY A 4 -3.45 -9.03 0.42
N TYR A 5 -2.16 -8.99 0.77
CA TYR A 5 -1.31 -7.81 0.51
C TYR A 5 -1.02 -7.68 -0.98
N GLN A 6 -0.71 -8.80 -1.64
CA GLN A 6 -0.44 -8.84 -3.08
C GLN A 6 -1.67 -8.45 -3.89
N PHE A 7 -2.85 -8.94 -3.50
CA PHE A 7 -4.11 -8.55 -4.13
C PHE A 7 -4.36 -7.04 -4.06
N LEU A 8 -4.03 -6.40 -2.94
CA LEU A 8 -4.10 -4.94 -2.83
C LEU A 8 -3.12 -4.25 -3.79
N VAL A 9 -1.89 -4.76 -3.93
CA VAL A 9 -0.90 -4.21 -4.88
C VAL A 9 -1.42 -4.26 -6.31
N GLU A 10 -2.06 -5.37 -6.71
CA GLU A 10 -2.60 -5.54 -8.07
C GLU A 10 -3.80 -4.63 -8.34
N MET A 11 -4.64 -4.38 -7.33
CA MET A 11 -5.86 -3.59 -7.49
C MET A 11 -5.65 -2.09 -7.32
N LEU A 12 -4.67 -1.65 -6.53
CA LEU A 12 -4.46 -0.24 -6.23
C LEU A 12 -4.20 0.63 -7.47
N PRO A 13 -3.43 0.21 -8.50
CA PRO A 13 -3.22 1.00 -9.70
C PRO A 13 -4.54 1.33 -10.41
N ALA A 14 -5.36 0.31 -10.66
CA ALA A 14 -6.65 0.47 -11.33
C ALA A 14 -7.60 1.36 -10.51
N LEU A 15 -7.57 1.23 -9.18
CA LEU A 15 -8.38 2.05 -8.28
C LEU A 15 -7.86 3.49 -8.18
N THR A 16 -6.55 3.70 -8.18
CA THR A 16 -5.95 5.03 -8.17
C THR A 16 -6.35 5.81 -9.41
N SER A 17 -6.32 5.19 -10.58
CA SER A 17 -6.76 5.82 -11.84
C SER A 17 -8.27 6.11 -11.88
N ARG A 18 -9.10 5.27 -11.26
CA ARG A 18 -10.57 5.44 -11.27
C ARG A 18 -11.07 6.37 -10.17
N ASN A 19 -10.56 6.23 -8.95
CA ASN A 19 -10.95 7.00 -7.78
C ASN A 19 -9.84 6.99 -6.71
N PRO A 20 -8.97 8.01 -6.69
CA PRO A 20 -7.88 8.13 -5.72
C PRO A 20 -8.33 8.13 -4.26
N GLN A 21 -9.53 8.65 -3.96
CA GLN A 21 -10.03 8.71 -2.58
C GLN A 21 -10.37 7.33 -2.04
N VAL A 22 -10.89 6.44 -2.89
CA VAL A 22 -11.16 5.05 -2.53
C VAL A 22 -9.84 4.29 -2.34
N ALA A 23 -8.88 4.47 -3.24
CA ALA A 23 -7.54 3.87 -3.10
C ALA A 23 -6.85 4.30 -1.79
N SER A 24 -6.99 5.57 -1.42
CA SER A 24 -6.45 6.15 -0.17
C SER A 24 -7.05 5.55 1.11
N ARG A 25 -8.31 5.11 1.07
CA ARG A 25 -8.94 4.37 2.19
C ARG A 25 -8.49 2.91 2.22
N LEU A 26 -8.35 2.28 1.06
CA LEU A 26 -8.00 0.86 0.96
C LEU A 26 -6.55 0.56 1.33
N ILE A 27 -5.65 1.54 1.26
CA ILE A 27 -4.26 1.38 1.70
C ILE A 27 -4.09 1.49 3.23
N GLU A 28 -5.09 2.00 3.97
CA GLU A 28 -4.98 2.22 5.42
C GLU A 28 -4.57 0.99 6.25
N PRO A 29 -5.08 -0.22 5.97
CA PRO A 29 -4.65 -1.41 6.70
C PRO A 29 -3.17 -1.73 6.46
N LEU A 30 -2.65 -1.43 5.27
CA LEU A 30 -1.28 -1.74 4.86
C LEU A 30 -0.25 -0.79 5.51
N ILE A 31 -0.58 0.49 5.65
CA ILE A 31 0.30 1.47 6.31
C ILE A 31 0.40 1.28 7.84
N ARG A 32 -0.50 0.49 8.45
CA ARG A 32 -0.46 0.15 9.89
C ARG A 32 0.47 -1.04 10.21
N LEU A 33 1.42 -1.35 9.32
CA LEU A 33 2.33 -2.50 9.44
C LEU A 33 2.99 -2.66 10.82
N LYS A 34 3.40 -1.56 11.47
CA LYS A 34 4.08 -1.57 12.78
C LYS A 34 3.24 -2.22 13.91
N ARG A 35 1.93 -2.43 13.71
CA ARG A 35 1.03 -3.10 14.66
C ARG A 35 1.02 -4.63 14.56
N TYR A 36 1.66 -5.20 13.55
CA TYR A 36 1.68 -6.64 13.29
C TYR A 36 3.01 -7.27 13.71
N ASP A 37 3.08 -8.59 13.75
CA ASP A 37 4.33 -9.33 13.98
C ASP A 37 5.35 -9.15 12.84
N ALA A 38 6.62 -9.46 13.10
CA ALA A 38 7.72 -9.25 12.17
C ALA A 38 7.51 -9.90 10.79
N LYS A 39 6.95 -11.11 10.74
CA LYS A 39 6.73 -11.84 9.48
C LYS A 39 5.65 -11.17 8.63
N ARG A 40 4.61 -10.60 9.26
CA ARG A 40 3.59 -9.81 8.56
C ARG A 40 4.16 -8.45 8.13
N GLN A 41 4.93 -7.79 9.00
CA GLN A 41 5.57 -6.52 8.69
C GLN A 41 6.44 -6.60 7.44
N GLU A 42 7.25 -7.65 7.31
CA GLU A 42 8.11 -7.88 6.13
C GLU A 42 7.29 -7.91 4.83
N LYS A 43 6.18 -8.67 4.83
CA LYS A 43 5.30 -8.79 3.65
C LYS A 43 4.55 -7.51 3.34
N MET A 44 4.08 -6.80 4.36
CA MET A 44 3.40 -5.52 4.19
C MET A 44 4.36 -4.44 3.68
N ARG A 45 5.61 -4.42 4.18
CA ARG A 45 6.67 -3.52 3.69
C ARG A 45 6.98 -3.81 2.23
N ALA A 46 7.14 -5.08 1.84
CA ALA A 46 7.36 -5.45 0.45
C ALA A 46 6.24 -4.95 -0.48
N ALA A 47 4.98 -5.10 -0.06
CA ALA A 47 3.83 -4.57 -0.82
C ALA A 47 3.84 -3.03 -0.91
N LEU A 48 4.19 -2.32 0.16
CA LEU A 48 4.31 -0.85 0.16
C LEU A 48 5.43 -0.36 -0.76
N GLU A 49 6.58 -1.05 -0.80
CA GLU A 49 7.67 -0.72 -1.72
C GLU A 49 7.26 -0.93 -3.18
N GLN A 50 6.53 -2.01 -3.48
CA GLN A 50 5.97 -2.22 -4.83
C GLN A 50 5.01 -1.10 -5.23
N LEU A 51 4.11 -0.70 -4.32
CA LEU A 51 3.16 0.40 -4.58
C LEU A 51 3.85 1.75 -4.75
N LYS A 52 4.95 2.00 -4.03
CA LYS A 52 5.76 3.22 -4.17
C LYS A 52 6.37 3.36 -5.56
N GLY A 53 6.68 2.24 -6.22
CA GLY A 53 7.26 2.20 -7.56
C GLY A 53 6.26 2.43 -8.71
N LEU A 54 4.98 2.68 -8.44
CA LEU A 54 3.97 2.89 -9.48
C LEU A 54 4.09 4.29 -10.10
N GLU A 55 4.12 4.36 -11.44
CA GLU A 55 4.32 5.61 -12.21
C GLU A 55 3.16 6.63 -12.08
N ASN A 56 1.97 6.21 -11.64
CA ASN A 56 0.77 7.06 -11.56
C ASN A 56 0.17 7.12 -10.15
N LEU A 57 1.01 7.08 -9.12
CA LEU A 57 0.56 7.18 -7.74
C LEU A 57 0.12 8.63 -7.44
N SER A 58 -1.05 8.79 -6.80
CA SER A 58 -1.46 10.12 -6.34
C SER A 58 -0.52 10.64 -5.25
N GLY A 59 -0.38 11.97 -5.15
CA GLY A 59 0.49 12.58 -4.12
C GLY A 59 0.14 12.17 -2.69
N ASP A 60 -1.16 12.08 -2.37
CA ASP A 60 -1.64 11.61 -1.05
C ASP A 60 -1.22 10.17 -0.77
N LEU A 61 -1.34 9.27 -1.76
CA LEU A 61 -0.90 7.89 -1.61
C LEU A 61 0.62 7.81 -1.45
N TYR A 62 1.38 8.56 -2.25
CA TYR A 62 2.84 8.61 -2.16
C TYR A 62 3.30 9.06 -0.77
N GLU A 63 2.70 10.10 -0.22
CA GLU A 63 3.00 10.57 1.14
C GLU A 63 2.70 9.52 2.20
N LYS A 64 1.51 8.90 2.14
CA LYS A 64 1.11 7.87 3.12
C LYS A 64 2.04 6.67 3.10
N ILE A 65 2.41 6.20 1.90
CA ILE A 65 3.34 5.08 1.74
C ILE A 65 4.73 5.45 2.27
N THR A 66 5.24 6.63 1.90
CA THR A 66 6.56 7.10 2.35
C THR A 66 6.61 7.23 3.88
N LYS A 67 5.56 7.76 4.51
CA LYS A 67 5.44 7.86 5.98
C LYS A 67 5.36 6.48 6.66
N ALA A 68 4.75 5.50 6.00
CA ALA A 68 4.65 4.15 6.54
C ALA A 68 5.96 3.36 6.44
N LEU A 69 6.77 3.63 5.42
CA LEU A 69 8.06 2.98 5.19
C LEU A 69 9.19 3.55 6.07
N ALA A 70 9.05 4.79 6.55
CA ALA A 70 9.91 5.41 7.56
C ALA A 70 9.72 4.81 8.96
#